data_AF-K1ZZ45-F1
#
_entry.id   AF-K1ZZ45-F1
#
_cell.length_a   1.000
_cell.length_b   1.000
_cell.length_c   1.000
_cell.angle_alpha   90.00
_cell.angle_beta   90.00
_cell.angle_gamma   90.00
#
_symmetry.space_group_name_H-M   'P 1'
#
loop_
_entity.id
_entity.type
_entity.pdbx_description
1 polymer ?
#
loop_
_entity_poly.entity_id
_entity_poly.type
_entity_poly.pdbx_seq_one_letter_code
_entity_poly.pdbx_strand_id
1 'polypeptide(L)' 'MIYRIFFVAALLLVSGKPGWSLGCDPNYSPCVPISSDVDCAGGSGNGPEYVEGPVTVIGSDIYDLDRDNDGIGCE' A
#
# COMPACT_ATOMS: atom_id res chain seq x y z
N MET A 1 34.99 -21.61 -37.36
CA MET A 1 33.60 -21.73 -37.85
C MET A 1 32.69 -21.92 -36.64
N ILE A 2 31.50 -21.28 -36.67
CA ILE A 2 30.27 -21.61 -35.92
C ILE A 2 30.42 -21.67 -34.38
N TYR A 3 30.07 -20.62 -33.64
CA TYR A 3 28.69 -20.54 -33.16
C TYR A 3 28.26 -19.07 -32.98
N ARG A 4 27.72 -18.51 -34.07
CA ARG A 4 26.67 -17.49 -33.97
C ARG A 4 25.37 -18.22 -33.65
N ILE A 5 25.03 -18.39 -32.37
CA ILE A 5 23.64 -18.47 -31.94
C ILE A 5 23.38 -17.11 -31.28
N PHE A 6 22.75 -16.16 -31.97
CA PHE A 6 21.33 -15.93 -31.86
C PHE A 6 20.79 -16.07 -30.43
N PHE A 7 20.29 -14.93 -29.95
CA PHE A 7 19.10 -14.83 -29.11
C PHE A 7 19.22 -15.16 -27.62
N VAL A 8 19.15 -14.06 -26.85
CA VAL A 8 18.22 -13.87 -25.73
C VAL A 8 18.34 -14.88 -24.58
N ALA A 9 18.98 -14.44 -23.50
CA ALA A 9 18.41 -14.67 -22.18
C ALA A 9 18.36 -13.29 -21.50
N ALA A 10 17.15 -12.74 -21.49
CA ALA A 10 16.81 -11.48 -20.88
C ALA A 10 17.39 -11.40 -19.47
N LEU A 11 18.02 -10.27 -19.17
CA LEU A 11 18.32 -9.82 -17.82
C LEU A 11 16.97 -9.67 -17.10
N LEU A 12 16.47 -10.75 -16.49
CA LEU A 12 15.28 -10.70 -15.65
C LEU A 12 15.68 -9.97 -14.37
N LEU A 13 15.56 -8.65 -14.40
CA LEU A 13 15.43 -7.82 -13.21
C LEU A 13 14.15 -8.26 -12.50
N VAL A 14 14.24 -9.31 -11.69
CA VAL A 14 13.20 -9.62 -10.71
C VAL A 14 13.28 -8.52 -9.66
N SER A 15 12.60 -7.41 -9.94
CA SER A 15 12.22 -6.41 -8.97
C SER A 15 11.16 -7.01 -8.06
N GLY A 16 11.56 -7.98 -7.23
CA GLY A 16 10.76 -8.40 -6.10
C GLY A 16 10.70 -7.24 -5.13
N LYS A 17 9.64 -6.41 -5.21
CA LYS A 17 9.26 -5.58 -4.07
C LYS A 17 9.08 -6.56 -2.90
N PRO A 18 9.79 -6.40 -1.76
CA PRO A 18 9.40 -7.13 -0.57
C PRO A 18 7.95 -6.72 -0.30
N GLY A 19 7.01 -7.65 -0.50
CA GLY A 19 5.69 -7.51 0.08
C GLY A 19 5.93 -7.52 1.59
N TRP A 20 5.80 -6.35 2.21
CA TRP A 20 6.02 -6.17 3.63
C TRP A 20 5.02 -7.07 4.36
N SER A 21 5.47 -8.28 4.73
CA SER A 21 4.66 -9.24 5.46
C SER A 21 4.67 -8.85 6.93
N LEU A 22 3.90 -7.82 7.22
CA LEU A 22 3.45 -7.45 8.55
C LEU A 22 2.01 -6.92 8.51
N GLY A 23 1.20 -7.25 7.48
CA GLY A 23 -0.25 -6.97 7.44
C GLY A 23 -0.66 -5.49 7.49
N CYS A 24 0.27 -4.58 7.72
CA CYS A 24 0.07 -3.15 7.87
C CYS A 24 0.63 -2.42 6.65
N ASP A 25 -0.13 -1.44 6.17
CA ASP A 25 0.34 -0.55 5.14
C ASP A 25 1.40 0.43 5.70
N PRO A 26 2.59 0.54 5.08
CA PRO A 26 3.68 1.37 5.59
C PRO A 26 3.43 2.88 5.45
N ASN A 27 2.41 3.30 4.71
CA ASN A 27 2.06 4.71 4.56
C ASN A 27 1.29 5.27 5.77
N TYR A 28 0.93 4.43 6.75
CA TYR A 28 0.09 4.82 7.87
C TYR A 28 0.65 4.36 9.22
N SER A 29 0.29 5.07 10.29
CA SER A 29 0.54 4.68 11.68
C SER A 29 -0.60 5.14 12.59
N PRO A 30 -1.22 4.29 13.43
CA PRO A 30 -0.86 2.89 13.71
C PRO A 30 -1.17 1.94 12.54
N CYS A 31 -0.97 0.64 12.73
CA CYS A 31 -1.16 -0.38 11.69
C CYS A 31 -2.53 -0.26 11.00
N VAL A 32 -2.52 0.09 9.70
CA VAL A 32 -3.70 0.03 8.83
C VAL A 32 -3.64 -1.27 8.03
N PRO A 33 -4.67 -2.13 8.07
CA PRO A 33 -4.65 -3.38 7.33
C PRO A 33 -4.53 -3.14 5.82
N ILE A 34 -3.72 -3.95 5.14
CA ILE A 34 -3.60 -3.85 3.67
C ILE A 34 -4.85 -4.49 3.04
N SER A 35 -5.75 -3.66 2.54
CA SER A 35 -6.98 -4.07 1.84
C SER A 35 -7.15 -3.32 0.51
N SER A 36 -8.22 -3.63 -0.23
CA SER A 36 -8.61 -2.87 -1.43
C SER A 36 -9.13 -1.47 -1.10
N ASP A 37 -9.75 -1.34 0.07
CA ASP A 37 -10.35 -0.12 0.59
C ASP A 37 -10.40 -0.26 2.11
N VAL A 38 -10.09 0.82 2.82
CA VAL A 38 -10.09 0.86 4.28
C VAL A 38 -10.78 2.16 4.68
N ASP A 39 -11.79 2.06 5.51
CA ASP A 39 -12.59 3.20 5.94
C ASP A 39 -12.40 3.52 7.42
N CYS A 40 -12.75 4.74 7.82
CA CYS A 40 -12.78 5.13 9.22
C CYS A 40 -14.00 4.51 9.93
N ALA A 41 -13.75 3.87 11.08
CA ALA A 41 -14.80 3.31 11.92
C ALA A 41 -15.77 4.41 12.39
N GLY A 42 -17.08 4.19 12.25
CA GLY A 42 -18.10 5.19 12.57
C GLY A 42 -18.37 6.22 11.45
N GLY A 43 -17.63 6.14 10.35
CA GLY A 43 -17.86 6.94 9.14
C GLY A 43 -18.99 6.39 8.26
N SER A 44 -19.15 7.01 7.08
CA SER A 44 -20.09 6.57 6.02
C SER A 44 -19.44 5.63 4.99
N GLY A 45 -18.29 5.06 5.34
CA GLY A 45 -17.55 4.11 4.51
C GLY A 45 -18.36 2.87 4.16
N ASN A 46 -17.99 2.21 3.07
CA ASN A 46 -18.59 0.93 2.64
C ASN A 46 -17.51 -0.12 2.32
N GLY A 47 -16.27 0.18 2.68
CA GLY A 47 -15.11 -0.65 2.50
C GLY A 47 -15.23 -1.95 3.29
N PRO A 48 -14.45 -2.97 2.89
CA PRO A 48 -14.42 -4.27 3.54
C PRO A 48 -13.80 -4.22 4.94
N GLU A 49 -12.93 -3.24 5.21
CA GLU A 49 -12.17 -3.10 6.44
C GLU A 49 -12.34 -1.70 7.02
N TYR A 50 -12.25 -1.59 8.34
CA TYR A 50 -12.37 -0.32 9.06
C TYR A 50 -11.25 -0.16 10.08
N VAL A 51 -10.78 1.07 10.25
CA VAL A 51 -9.77 1.46 11.26
C VAL A 51 -10.35 2.45 12.25
N GLU A 52 -10.02 2.27 13.52
CA GLU A 52 -10.33 3.24 14.58
C GLU A 52 -9.22 4.30 14.61
N GLY A 53 -9.61 5.56 14.40
CA GLY A 53 -8.67 6.69 14.37
C GLY A 53 -8.23 7.19 15.75
N PRO A 54 -7.27 8.13 15.79
CA PRO A 54 -6.66 8.81 14.64
C PRO A 54 -5.54 7.98 13.97
N VAL A 55 -5.43 8.10 12.65
CA VAL A 55 -4.39 7.45 11.84
C VAL A 55 -3.51 8.51 11.20
N THR A 56 -2.21 8.48 11.45
CA THR A 56 -1.27 9.39 10.80
C THR A 56 -0.85 8.87 9.44
N VAL A 57 -0.91 9.73 8.42
CA VAL A 57 -0.37 9.46 7.09
C VAL A 57 1.13 9.79 7.10
N ILE A 58 1.97 8.76 7.02
CA ILE A 58 3.43 8.87 6.97
C ILE A 58 3.91 9.06 5.52
N GLY A 59 3.24 8.39 4.59
CA GLY A 59 3.63 8.31 3.18
C GLY A 59 2.60 8.96 2.27
N SER A 60 2.00 8.15 1.40
CA SER A 60 0.90 8.57 0.54
C SER A 60 -0.43 8.07 1.10
N ASP A 61 -1.44 8.94 1.12
CA ASP A 61 -2.80 8.53 1.43
C ASP A 61 -3.39 7.79 0.22
N ILE A 62 -3.31 6.46 0.22
CA ILE A 62 -3.82 5.58 -0.84
C ILE A 62 -5.26 5.11 -0.58
N TYR A 63 -5.73 5.24 0.65
CA TYR A 63 -7.06 4.86 1.12
C TYR A 63 -7.95 6.08 1.39
N ASP A 64 -7.50 7.29 1.04
CA ASP A 64 -8.23 8.56 1.20
C ASP A 64 -8.81 8.74 2.63
N LEU A 65 -8.03 8.35 3.65
CA LEU A 65 -8.40 8.46 5.06
C LEU A 65 -8.28 9.89 5.60
N ASP A 66 -7.40 10.70 5.01
CA ASP A 66 -7.10 12.09 5.35
C ASP A 66 -7.61 13.00 4.22
N ARG A 67 -8.89 13.38 4.30
CA ARG A 67 -9.57 14.09 3.21
C ARG A 67 -9.17 15.56 3.10
N ASP A 68 -8.77 16.16 4.20
CA ASP A 68 -8.32 17.55 4.29
C ASP A 68 -6.80 17.71 4.15
N ASN A 69 -6.07 16.58 4.08
CA ASN A 69 -4.64 16.50 3.81
C ASN A 69 -3.78 17.20 4.89
N ASP A 70 -4.18 17.08 6.14
CA ASP A 70 -3.47 17.67 7.28
C ASP A 70 -2.43 16.72 7.89
N GLY A 71 -2.41 15.47 7.43
CA GLY A 71 -1.55 14.37 7.86
C GLY A 71 -2.22 13.40 8.83
N ILE A 72 -3.47 13.64 9.23
CA ILE A 72 -4.23 12.85 10.21
C ILE A 72 -5.57 12.41 9.59
N GLY A 73 -5.71 11.11 9.36
CA GLY A 73 -6.95 10.49 8.92
C GLY A 73 -7.80 9.99 10.08
N CYS A 74 -9.09 9.80 9.78
CA CYS A 74 -10.09 9.26 10.71
C CYS A 74 -10.27 10.05 12.01
N GLU A 75 -10.50 11.35 11.84
CA GLU A 75 -10.84 12.30 12.92
C GLU A 75 -12.31 12.27 13.34
#